data_AF-A0A1C5GNI3-F1
#
_entry.id   AF-A0A1C5GNI3-F1
#
_cell.length_a   1.000
_cell.length_b   1.000
_cell.length_c   1.000
_cell.angle_alpha   90.00
_cell.angle_beta   90.00
_cell.angle_gamma   90.00
#
_symmetry.space_group_name_H-M   'P 1'
#
loop_
_entity.id
_entity.type
_entity.pdbx_description
1 polymer ?
#
loop_
_entity_poly.entity_id
_entity_poly.type
_entity_poly.pdbx_seq_one_letter_code
_entity_poly.pdbx_strand_id
1 'polypeptide(L)'
;MDVQLRASDDDRHRVVAELQRHTAAGRLTLDEFADRAGAVWTARTLGDLAALTRDLPPPAAPATPDPAGAHGRRELLAIFAAAALTLLLLGLVLAVVR
;
A
#
# COMPACT_ATOMS: atom_id res chain seq x y z
N MET A 1 -19.81 -6.67 -13.22
CA MET A 1 -20.20 -5.66 -12.22
C MET A 1 -21.46 -4.99 -12.70
N ASP A 2 -22.43 -4.78 -11.83
CA ASP A 2 -23.65 -4.07 -12.19
C ASP A 2 -23.32 -2.58 -12.39
N VAL A 3 -23.29 -2.14 -13.64
CA VAL A 3 -22.90 -0.78 -14.04
C VAL A 3 -23.87 0.29 -13.53
N GLN A 4 -25.11 -0.09 -13.19
CA GLN A 4 -26.10 0.84 -12.64
C GLN A 4 -26.03 0.95 -11.12
N LEU A 5 -25.18 0.16 -10.45
CA LEU A 5 -25.01 0.23 -9.01
C LEU A 5 -24.39 1.58 -8.61
N ARG A 6 -24.93 2.19 -7.55
CA ARG A 6 -24.44 3.47 -7.03
C ARG A 6 -23.03 3.33 -6.45
N ALA A 7 -22.15 4.24 -6.82
CA ALA A 7 -20.77 4.28 -6.31
C ALA A 7 -20.72 4.77 -4.86
N SER A 8 -20.02 4.02 -4.01
CA SER A 8 -19.70 4.47 -2.65
C SER A 8 -18.58 5.52 -2.67
N ASP A 9 -18.38 6.20 -1.54
CA ASP A 9 -17.18 7.04 -1.35
C ASP A 9 -15.91 6.20 -1.48
N ASP A 10 -15.92 4.96 -0.97
CA ASP A 10 -14.76 4.06 -1.06
C ASP A 10 -14.41 3.70 -2.52
N ASP A 11 -15.43 3.47 -3.36
CA ASP A 11 -15.22 3.25 -4.80
C ASP A 11 -14.56 4.46 -5.47
N ARG A 12 -15.02 5.67 -5.14
CA ARG A 12 -14.42 6.90 -5.64
C ARG A 12 -12.97 7.05 -5.19
N HIS A 13 -12.68 6.84 -3.91
CA HIS A 13 -11.31 6.87 -3.39
C HIS A 13 -10.40 5.84 -4.08
N ARG A 14 -10.89 4.60 -4.29
CA ARG A 14 -10.14 3.55 -4.98
C ARG A 14 -9.73 3.97 -6.38
N VAL A 15 -10.65 4.59 -7.14
CA VAL A 15 -10.39 5.05 -8.50
C VAL A 15 -9.41 6.23 -8.50
N VAL A 16 -9.53 7.19 -7.57
CA VAL A 16 -8.53 8.27 -7.45
C VAL A 16 -7.14 7.71 -7.16
N ALA A 17 -7.03 6.75 -6.25
CA ALA A 17 -5.77 6.09 -5.94
C ALA A 17 -5.20 5.33 -7.15
N GLU A 18 -6.05 4.77 -8.00
CA GLU A 18 -5.64 4.17 -9.27
C GLU A 18 -5.09 5.21 -10.23
N LEU A 19 -5.83 6.29 -10.47
CA LEU A 19 -5.38 7.39 -11.32
C LEU A 19 -4.02 7.95 -10.85
N GLN A 20 -3.82 8.13 -9.54
CA GLN A 20 -2.53 8.54 -8.97
C GLN A 20 -1.39 7.57 -9.33
N ARG A 21 -1.64 6.25 -9.28
CA ARG A 21 -0.64 5.25 -9.70
C ARG A 21 -0.31 5.36 -11.18
N HIS A 22 -1.30 5.64 -12.03
CA HIS A 22 -1.07 5.82 -13.48
C HIS A 22 -0.30 7.12 -13.78
N THR A 23 -0.58 8.21 -13.06
CA THR A 23 0.20 9.45 -13.14
C THR A 23 1.64 9.23 -12.70
N ALA A 24 1.86 8.55 -11.57
CA ALA A 24 3.20 8.23 -11.08
C ALA A 24 3.97 7.32 -12.07
N ALA A 25 3.26 6.45 -12.80
CA ALA A 25 3.83 5.62 -13.85
C ALA A 25 4.02 6.35 -15.19
N GLY A 26 3.70 7.66 -15.28
CA GLY A 26 3.84 8.47 -16.49
C GLY A 26 2.82 8.17 -17.59
N ARG A 27 1.74 7.43 -17.28
CA ARG A 27 0.65 7.12 -18.24
C ARG A 27 -0.42 8.20 -18.33
N LEU A 28 -0.51 9.03 -17.30
CA LEU A 28 -1.37 10.21 -17.28
C LEU A 28 -0.49 11.41 -16.98
N THR A 29 -0.73 12.50 -17.69
CA THR A 29 -0.22 13.82 -17.30
C THR A 29 -0.93 14.32 -16.04
N LEU A 30 -0.39 15.38 -15.42
CA LEU A 30 -1.00 15.97 -14.23
C LEU A 30 -2.34 16.64 -14.54
N ASP A 31 -2.48 17.23 -15.73
CA ASP A 31 -3.72 17.86 -16.18
C ASP A 31 -4.81 16.81 -16.42
N GLU A 32 -4.50 15.72 -17.13
CA GLU A 32 -5.43 14.59 -17.31
C GLU A 32 -5.83 13.96 -15.98
N PHE A 33 -4.90 13.88 -15.03
CA PHE A 33 -5.21 13.42 -13.68
C PHE A 33 -6.21 14.35 -13.00
N ALA A 34 -5.99 15.67 -13.02
CA ALA A 34 -6.85 16.64 -12.37
C ALA A 34 -8.29 16.59 -12.95
N ASP A 35 -8.40 16.54 -14.27
CA ASP A 35 -9.69 16.46 -14.97
C ASP A 35 -10.44 15.18 -14.59
N ARG A 36 -9.77 14.02 -14.68
CA ARG A 36 -10.38 12.74 -14.35
C ARG A 36 -10.71 12.63 -12.86
N ALA A 37 -9.85 13.12 -11.97
CA ALA A 37 -10.11 13.13 -10.53
C ALA A 37 -11.34 13.99 -10.18
N GLY A 38 -11.52 15.13 -10.84
CA GLY A 38 -12.74 15.92 -10.73
C GLY A 38 -13.99 15.15 -11.17
N ALA A 39 -13.91 14.42 -12.29
CA ALA A 39 -14.99 13.58 -12.78
C ALA A 39 -15.31 12.40 -11.83
N VAL A 40 -14.31 11.80 -11.18
CA VAL A 40 -14.52 10.73 -10.18
C VAL A 40 -15.42 11.22 -9.05
N TRP A 41 -15.23 12.45 -8.55
CA TRP A 41 -16.02 12.97 -7.44
C TRP A 41 -17.46 13.31 -7.79
N THR A 42 -17.79 13.43 -9.08
CA THR A 42 -19.16 13.68 -9.55
C THR A 42 -19.85 12.42 -10.10
N ALA A 43 -19.11 11.32 -10.26
CA ALA A 43 -19.62 10.03 -10.71
C ALA A 43 -20.67 9.45 -9.75
N ARG A 44 -21.78 8.93 -10.29
CA ARG A 44 -22.89 8.40 -9.49
C ARG A 44 -22.90 6.88 -9.45
N THR A 45 -22.40 6.23 -10.50
CA THR A 45 -22.46 4.78 -10.67
C THR A 45 -21.09 4.15 -10.81
N LEU A 46 -21.01 2.84 -10.56
CA LEU A 46 -19.81 2.06 -10.84
C LEU A 46 -19.47 2.05 -12.34
N GLY A 47 -20.46 2.17 -13.22
CA GLY A 47 -20.25 2.32 -14.66
C GLY A 47 -19.56 3.63 -15.03
N ASP A 48 -19.98 4.75 -14.41
CA ASP A 48 -19.33 6.05 -14.59
C ASP A 48 -17.86 5.99 -14.17
N LEU A 49 -17.58 5.36 -13.03
CA LEU A 49 -16.23 5.17 -12.53
C LEU A 49 -15.37 4.29 -13.45
N ALA A 50 -15.92 3.18 -13.94
CA ALA A 50 -15.22 2.29 -14.86
C ALA A 50 -14.90 2.96 -16.22
N ALA A 51 -15.72 3.92 -16.65
CA ALA A 51 -15.46 4.67 -17.88
C ALA A 51 -14.21 5.56 -17.77
N LEU A 52 -13.90 6.07 -16.57
CA LEU A 52 -12.76 6.98 -16.33
C LEU A 52 -11.39 6.28 -16.36
N THR A 53 -11.35 4.96 -16.25
CA THR A 53 -10.12 4.15 -16.28
C THR A 53 -10.09 3.15 -17.45
N ARG A 54 -11.06 3.18 -18.36
CA ARG A 54 -11.23 2.15 -19.41
C ARG A 54 -10.04 2.02 -20.38
N ASP A 55 -9.28 3.10 -20.54
CA ASP A 55 -8.13 3.22 -21.43
C ASP A 55 -6.81 2.92 -20.69
N LEU A 56 -6.87 2.70 -19.38
CA LEU A 56 -5.71 2.41 -18.55
C LEU A 56 -5.54 0.90 -18.37
N PRO A 57 -4.29 0.42 -18.27
CA PRO A 57 -4.05 -0.98 -17.95
C PRO A 57 -4.64 -1.30 -16.56
N PRO A 58 -5.19 -2.50 -16.35
CA PRO A 58 -5.81 -2.86 -15.09
C PRO A 58 -4.81 -2.71 -13.93
N PRO A 59 -5.29 -2.43 -12.71
CA PRO A 59 -4.43 -2.36 -11.55
C PRO A 59 -3.65 -3.67 -11.43
N ALA A 60 -2.32 -3.56 -11.33
CA ALA A 60 -1.47 -4.72 -11.09
C ALA A 60 -2.01 -5.45 -9.85
N ALA A 61 -2.21 -6.77 -9.99
CA ALA A 61 -2.61 -7.59 -8.84
C ALA A 61 -1.65 -7.31 -7.68
N PRO A 62 -2.14 -7.23 -6.43
CA PRO A 62 -1.27 -6.98 -5.29
C PRO A 62 -0.12 -7.98 -5.35
N ALA A 63 1.10 -7.46 -5.46
CA ALA A 63 2.29 -8.29 -5.43
C ALA A 63 2.19 -9.14 -4.16
N THR A 64 2.13 -10.46 -4.34
CA THR A 64 2.18 -11.40 -3.23
C THR A 64 3.38 -10.99 -2.37
N PRO A 65 3.22 -10.74 -1.06
CA PRO A 65 4.32 -10.23 -0.25
C PRO A 65 5.52 -11.14 -0.41
N ASP A 66 6.63 -10.56 -0.88
CA ASP A 66 7.85 -11.30 -1.11
C ASP A 66 8.33 -11.88 0.23
N PRO A 67 8.42 -13.23 0.37
CA PRO A 67 8.89 -13.86 1.60
C PRO A 67 10.30 -13.41 1.99
N ALA A 68 11.07 -12.78 1.10
CA ALA A 68 12.37 -12.19 1.42
C ALA A 68 12.30 -11.12 2.54
N GLY A 69 11.22 -10.32 2.61
CA GLY A 69 11.07 -9.29 3.65
C GLY A 69 10.86 -9.84 5.07
N ALA A 70 10.36 -11.07 5.18
CA ALA A 70 10.15 -11.74 6.47
C ALA A 70 11.46 -12.24 7.10
N HIS A 71 12.49 -12.49 6.29
CA HIS A 71 13.80 -12.97 6.76
C HIS A 71 14.57 -11.88 7.50
N GLY A 72 14.60 -10.64 6.99
CA GLY A 72 15.30 -9.52 7.63
C GLY A 72 14.71 -9.14 8.99
N ARG A 73 13.38 -9.23 9.17
CA ARG A 73 12.74 -8.94 10.46
C ARG A 73 13.10 -9.97 11.54
N ARG A 74 13.21 -11.25 11.18
CA ARG A 74 13.61 -12.33 12.10
C ARG A 74 15.06 -12.19 12.54
N GLU A 75 15.95 -11.80 11.63
CA GLU A 75 17.36 -11.57 11.92
C GLU A 75 17.57 -10.44 12.94
N LEU A 76 16.87 -9.31 12.77
CA LEU A 76 16.92 -8.22 13.73
C LEU A 76 16.45 -8.65 15.13
N LEU A 77 15.34 -9.38 15.23
CA LEU A 77 14.85 -9.89 16.51
C LEU A 77 15.85 -10.85 17.19
N ALA A 78 16.53 -11.69 16.41
CA ALA A 78 17.56 -12.58 16.93
C ALA A 78 18.76 -11.81 17.48
N ILE A 79 19.21 -10.76 16.80
CA ILE A 79 20.30 -9.89 17.26
C ILE A 79 19.91 -9.20 18.58
N PHE A 80 18.70 -8.64 18.67
CA PHE A 80 18.22 -8.00 19.91
C PHE A 80 18.12 -9.00 21.07
N ALA A 81 17.59 -10.20 20.83
CA ALA A 81 17.49 -11.23 21.85
C ALA A 81 18.88 -11.67 22.35
N ALA A 82 19.84 -11.85 21.44
CA ALA A 82 21.21 -12.17 21.79
C ALA A 82 21.86 -11.06 22.62
N ALA A 83 21.74 -9.79 22.20
CA ALA A 83 22.29 -8.65 22.92
C ALA A 83 21.67 -8.51 24.33
N ALA A 84 20.35 -8.67 24.45
CA ALA A 84 19.66 -8.65 25.74
C ALA A 84 20.13 -9.78 26.66
N LEU A 85 20.29 -11.00 26.12
CA LEU A 85 20.82 -12.14 26.88
C LEU A 85 22.26 -11.88 27.34
N THR A 86 23.12 -11.33 26.46
CA THR A 86 24.50 -10.98 26.82
C THR A 86 24.55 -9.93 27.93
N LEU A 87 23.74 -8.87 27.85
CA LEU A 87 23.69 -7.84 28.88
C LEU A 87 23.14 -8.38 30.21
N LEU A 88 22.14 -9.27 30.16
CA LEU A 88 21.58 -9.91 31.34
C LEU A 88 22.59 -10.84 32.03
N LEU A 89 23.34 -11.63 31.25
CA LEU A 89 24.43 -12.47 31.77
C LEU A 89 25.57 -11.63 32.34
N LEU A 90 25.97 -10.55 31.66
CA LEU A 90 27.01 -9.63 32.15
C LEU A 90 26.60 -8.97 33.47
N GLY A 91 25.36 -8.50 33.56
CA GLY A 91 24.81 -7.94 34.80
C GLY A 91 24.77 -8.95 35.95
N LEU A 92 24.41 -10.20 35.66
CA LEU A 92 24.41 -11.29 36.64
C LEU A 92 25.81 -11.58 37.18
N VAL A 93 26.83 -11.64 36.31
CA VAL A 93 28.23 -11.85 36.72
C VAL A 93 28.71 -10.72 37.61
N LEU A 94 28.45 -9.46 37.23
CA LEU A 94 28.82 -8.29 38.04
C LEU A 94 28.11 -8.25 39.40
N ALA A 95 26.89 -8.81 39.50
CA ALA A 95 26.16 -8.91 40.75
C ALA A 95 26.72 -9.97 41.71
N VAL A 96 27.25 -11.09 41.18
CA VAL A 96 27.84 -12.19 41.97
C VAL A 96 29.25 -11.87 42.48
N VAL A 97 30.02 -11.09 41.72
CA VAL A 97 31.40 -10.71 42.06
C VAL A 97 31.46 -9.52 43.03
N ARG A 98 30.31 -8.89 43.32
CA ARG A 98 30.19 -7.75 44.23
C ARG A 98 29.95 -8.19 45.66
#